data_AF-A0A167H9T0-F1
#
_entry.id   AF-A0A167H9T0-F1
#
_cell.length_a   1.000
_cell.length_b   1.000
_cell.length_c   1.000
_cell.angle_alpha   90.00
_cell.angle_beta   90.00
_cell.angle_gamma   90.00
#
_symmetry.space_group_name_H-M   'P 1'
#
loop_
_entity.id
_entity.type
_entity.pdbx_description
1 polymer ?
#
loop_
_entity_poly.entity_id
_entity_poly.type
_entity_poly.pdbx_seq_one_letter_code
_entity_poly.pdbx_strand_id
1 'polypeptide(L)'
;MSHGPTPHAAILSPAERKALALHRIEASRTQLIVHVYPEPVRRPHAGDKSSTQPPVWNGLAGLMARAERNGLVNAVWRTTRALGRRWWTRQPWHASVDLVAGTLAHEAKPIIRQHPWAALAVGGAAGAAVVVILPWITRSIKAQADPWRNNLGGMVWQQLSQAPVQLALTGALTAWIADINKRSAAKECEHPASAAPTTADSPEASPR
;
A
#
# COMPACT_ATOMS: atom_id res chain seq x y z
N MET A 1 60.15 -0.58 33.36
CA MET A 1 58.81 -0.01 33.13
C MET A 1 58.80 0.57 31.72
N SER A 2 58.33 -0.19 30.73
CA SER A 2 58.30 0.25 29.32
C SER A 2 56.96 0.92 29.03
N HIS A 3 57.01 2.21 28.71
CA HIS A 3 55.88 2.92 28.12
C HIS A 3 55.66 2.40 26.70
N GLY A 4 54.56 1.67 26.49
CA GLY A 4 54.13 1.25 25.16
C GLY A 4 53.69 2.47 24.33
N PRO A 5 53.96 2.49 23.01
CA PRO A 5 53.58 3.58 22.13
C PRO A 5 52.06 3.71 22.11
N THR A 6 51.57 4.90 22.49
CA THR A 6 50.18 5.29 22.34
C THR A 6 49.77 5.19 20.87
N PRO A 7 48.71 4.44 20.53
CA PRO A 7 48.24 4.35 19.15
C PRO A 7 47.78 5.73 18.70
N HIS A 8 48.52 6.31 17.74
CA HIS A 8 48.09 7.50 17.03
C HIS A 8 46.73 7.21 16.39
N ALA A 9 45.69 7.90 16.87
CA ALA A 9 44.36 7.84 16.28
C ALA A 9 44.46 8.28 14.82
N ALA A 10 44.48 7.32 13.90
CA ALA A 10 44.49 7.57 12.48
C ALA A 10 43.28 8.47 12.15
N ILE A 11 43.58 9.68 11.68
CA ILE A 11 42.57 10.67 11.30
C ILE A 11 41.89 10.14 10.04
N LEU A 12 40.81 9.38 10.22
CA LEU A 12 40.00 8.87 9.14
C LEU A 12 39.43 10.03 8.32
N SER A 13 39.54 9.93 7.01
CA SER A 13 38.98 10.92 6.10
C SER A 13 37.45 11.03 6.30
N PRO A 14 36.84 12.19 5.99
CA PRO A 14 35.38 12.34 6.10
C PRO A 14 34.60 11.27 5.33
N ALA A 15 35.12 10.82 4.18
CA ALA A 15 34.51 9.77 3.37
C ALA A 15 34.53 8.40 4.05
N GLU A 16 35.66 8.02 4.67
CA GLU A 16 35.80 6.76 5.40
C GLU A 16 34.92 6.74 6.66
N ARG A 17 34.80 7.88 7.36
CA ARG A 17 33.88 8.01 8.50
C ARG A 17 32.42 7.79 8.08
N LYS A 18 32.03 8.29 6.91
CA LYS A 18 30.68 8.08 6.36
C LYS A 18 30.45 6.63 5.95
N ALA A 19 31.43 5.99 5.30
CA ALA A 19 31.35 4.57 4.94
C ALA A 19 31.22 3.68 6.19
N LEU A 20 32.00 3.96 7.24
CA LEU A 20 31.94 3.24 8.51
C LEU A 20 30.60 3.45 9.23
N ALA A 21 30.06 4.67 9.19
CA ALA A 21 28.74 4.96 9.75
C ALA A 21 27.62 4.19 9.02
N LEU A 22 27.66 4.12 7.69
CA LEU A 22 26.69 3.35 6.90
C LEU A 22 26.78 1.86 7.20
N HIS A 23 27.99 1.31 7.26
CA HIS A 23 28.22 -0.10 7.60
C HIS A 23 27.65 -0.45 8.99
N ARG A 24 27.79 0.45 9.98
CA ARG A 24 27.19 0.27 11.30
C ARG A 24 25.66 0.28 11.25
N ILE A 25 25.06 1.16 10.45
CA ILE A 25 23.59 1.20 10.29
C ILE A 25 23.07 -0.09 9.64
N GLU A 26 23.76 -0.60 8.63
CA GLU A 26 23.40 -1.86 7.97
C GLU A 26 23.51 -3.06 8.90
N ALA A 27 24.59 -3.13 9.70
CA ALA A 27 24.77 -4.16 10.71
C ALA A 27 23.69 -4.12 11.82
N SER A 28 23.31 -2.92 12.27
CA SER A 28 22.20 -2.76 13.23
C SER A 28 20.86 -3.18 12.63
N ARG A 29 20.63 -2.86 11.35
CA ARG A 29 19.39 -3.21 10.64
C ARG A 29 19.24 -4.72 10.50
N THR A 30 20.30 -5.45 10.17
CA THR A 30 20.24 -6.92 10.06
C THR A 30 19.98 -7.58 11.41
N GLN A 31 20.59 -7.09 12.50
CA GLN A 31 20.26 -7.55 13.85
C GLN A 31 18.79 -7.31 14.21
N LEU A 32 18.24 -6.14 13.85
CA LEU A 32 16.84 -5.82 14.13
C LEU A 32 15.87 -6.73 13.36
N ILE A 33 16.19 -7.08 12.10
CA ILE A 33 15.38 -7.99 11.30
C ILE A 33 15.32 -9.38 11.93
N VAL A 34 16.46 -9.91 12.39
CA VAL A 34 16.51 -11.21 13.09
C VAL A 34 15.69 -11.17 14.37
N HIS A 35 15.68 -10.04 15.07
CA HIS A 35 14.96 -9.91 16.33
C HIS A 35 13.44 -9.72 16.17
N VAL A 36 13.01 -9.04 15.10
CA VAL A 36 11.58 -8.76 14.81
C VAL A 36 10.90 -9.93 14.11
N TYR A 37 11.63 -10.70 13.30
CA TYR A 37 11.14 -11.91 12.65
C TYR A 37 11.87 -13.14 13.18
N PRO A 38 11.54 -13.61 14.40
CA PRO A 38 12.06 -14.89 14.85
C PRO A 38 11.60 -15.96 13.86
N GLU A 39 12.58 -16.63 13.24
CA GLU A 39 12.38 -17.70 12.28
C GLU A 39 11.44 -18.75 12.90
N PRO A 40 10.32 -19.11 12.25
CA PRO A 40 9.40 -20.09 12.80
C PRO A 40 10.13 -21.44 12.84
N VAL A 41 10.45 -21.89 14.05
CA VAL A 41 11.07 -23.19 14.33
C VAL A 41 10.43 -24.26 13.45
N ARG A 42 11.18 -24.72 12.43
CA ARG A 42 10.80 -25.86 11.59
C ARG A 42 10.68 -27.07 12.51
N ARG A 43 9.45 -27.40 12.90
CA ARG A 43 9.16 -28.66 13.60
C ARG A 43 9.52 -29.81 12.65
N PRO A 44 10.40 -30.75 13.04
CA PRO A 44 10.61 -31.96 12.26
C PRO A 44 9.26 -32.68 12.13
N HIS A 45 8.79 -32.85 10.89
CA HIS A 45 7.63 -33.69 10.60
C HIS A 45 8.00 -35.11 10.99
N ALA A 46 7.43 -35.58 12.11
CA ALA A 46 7.39 -36.98 12.43
C ALA A 46 6.70 -37.69 11.25
N GLY A 47 7.45 -38.56 10.59
CA GLY A 47 6.97 -39.32 9.45
C GLY A 47 5.84 -40.23 9.88
N ASP A 48 4.67 -40.02 9.29
CA ASP A 48 3.62 -41.02 9.28
C ASP A 48 3.61 -41.71 7.93
N LYS A 49 3.79 -43.03 7.97
CA LYS A 49 3.91 -43.90 6.81
C LYS A 49 2.52 -44.42 6.43
N SER A 50 2.37 -44.74 5.15
CA SER A 50 1.30 -45.57 4.55
C SER A 50 -0.01 -44.86 4.16
N SER A 51 -0.06 -44.42 2.91
CA SER A 51 -0.95 -45.05 1.91
C SER A 51 -0.74 -44.37 0.55
N THR A 52 -0.40 -45.20 -0.43
CA THR A 52 -0.16 -44.81 -1.82
C THR A 52 -1.50 -44.49 -2.48
N GLN A 53 -1.98 -43.26 -2.32
CA GLN A 53 -3.00 -42.66 -3.18
C GLN A 53 -2.52 -41.27 -3.61
N PRO A 54 -2.73 -40.88 -4.87
CA PRO A 54 -2.21 -39.62 -5.41
C PRO A 54 -2.74 -38.43 -4.57
N PRO A 55 -1.84 -37.64 -3.96
CA PRO A 55 -2.16 -36.73 -2.84
C PRO A 55 -3.02 -35.51 -3.22
N VAL A 56 -3.20 -35.25 -4.51
CA VAL A 56 -3.88 -34.05 -4.98
C VAL A 56 -5.40 -34.17 -4.91
N TRP A 57 -5.96 -35.37 -5.10
CA TRP A 57 -7.40 -35.57 -5.19
C TRP A 57 -8.12 -35.62 -3.83
N ASN A 58 -7.50 -36.24 -2.82
CA ASN A 58 -8.10 -36.31 -1.47
C ASN A 58 -8.11 -34.93 -0.76
N GLY A 59 -7.12 -34.08 -1.03
CA GLY A 59 -7.11 -32.69 -0.52
C GLY A 59 -8.22 -31.84 -1.13
N LEU A 60 -8.52 -32.05 -2.42
CA LEU A 60 -9.55 -31.31 -3.16
C LEU A 60 -10.96 -31.78 -2.78
N ALA A 61 -11.15 -33.09 -2.57
CA ALA A 61 -12.42 -33.66 -2.08
C ALA A 61 -12.76 -33.19 -0.66
N GLY A 62 -11.77 -33.16 0.25
CA GLY A 62 -11.95 -32.60 1.60
C GLY A 62 -12.23 -31.10 1.61
N LEU A 63 -11.67 -30.35 0.66
CA LEU A 63 -11.97 -28.93 0.45
C LEU A 63 -13.39 -28.72 -0.09
N MET A 64 -13.83 -29.53 -1.06
CA MET A 64 -15.19 -29.50 -1.63
C MET A 64 -16.25 -29.83 -0.58
N ALA A 65 -16.07 -30.92 0.18
CA ALA A 65 -17.01 -31.32 1.23
C ALA A 65 -17.13 -30.28 2.36
N ARG A 66 -16.05 -29.51 2.61
CA ARG A 66 -16.05 -28.43 3.60
C ARG A 66 -16.53 -27.09 3.03
N ALA A 67 -16.43 -26.91 1.71
CA ALA A 67 -16.96 -25.76 0.98
C ALA A 67 -18.49 -25.86 0.83
N GLU A 68 -19.05 -27.06 0.68
CA GLU A 68 -20.50 -27.27 0.73
C GLU A 68 -21.09 -26.94 2.12
N ARG A 69 -20.41 -27.30 3.20
CA ARG A 69 -20.89 -27.01 4.57
C ARG A 69 -20.74 -25.56 5.03
N ASN A 70 -19.73 -24.83 4.54
CA ASN A 70 -19.46 -23.45 4.97
C ASN A 70 -19.81 -22.38 3.92
N GLY A 71 -20.37 -22.80 2.79
CA GLY A 71 -20.59 -21.97 1.61
C GLY A 71 -19.30 -21.75 0.83
N LEU A 72 -19.28 -22.16 -0.44
CA LEU A 72 -18.19 -21.94 -1.40
C LEU A 72 -17.68 -20.49 -1.39
N VAL A 73 -18.58 -19.54 -1.19
CA VAL A 73 -18.28 -18.11 -1.10
C VAL A 73 -17.29 -17.80 0.05
N ASN A 74 -17.45 -18.41 1.23
CA ASN A 74 -16.54 -18.17 2.35
C ASN A 74 -15.17 -18.81 2.13
N ALA A 75 -15.12 -19.98 1.49
CA ALA A 75 -13.86 -20.63 1.14
C ALA A 75 -13.09 -19.80 0.11
N VAL A 76 -13.76 -19.36 -0.95
CA VAL A 76 -13.19 -18.48 -2.01
C VAL A 76 -12.80 -17.12 -1.44
N TRP A 77 -13.60 -16.56 -0.53
CA TRP A 77 -13.27 -15.29 0.13
C TRP A 77 -12.00 -15.40 0.97
N ARG A 78 -11.84 -16.48 1.74
CA ARG A 78 -10.64 -16.70 2.57
C ARG A 78 -9.39 -16.91 1.72
N THR A 79 -9.47 -17.68 0.63
CA THR A 79 -8.32 -17.88 -0.26
C THR A 79 -7.96 -16.59 -1.00
N THR A 80 -8.94 -15.87 -1.53
CA THR A 80 -8.73 -14.58 -2.18
C THR A 80 -8.13 -13.57 -1.21
N ARG A 81 -8.64 -13.50 0.04
CA ARG A 81 -8.11 -12.61 1.08
C ARG A 81 -6.68 -12.98 1.48
N ALA A 82 -6.35 -14.27 1.59
CA ALA A 82 -4.99 -14.71 1.93
C ALA A 82 -3.99 -14.40 0.81
N LEU A 83 -4.37 -14.64 -0.44
CA LEU A 83 -3.56 -14.30 -1.62
C LEU A 83 -3.41 -12.79 -1.76
N GLY A 84 -4.51 -12.04 -1.59
CA GLY A 84 -4.50 -10.59 -1.60
C GLY A 84 -3.58 -10.02 -0.52
N ARG A 85 -3.63 -10.55 0.70
CA ARG A 85 -2.74 -10.12 1.78
C ARG A 85 -1.27 -10.43 1.47
N ARG A 86 -0.98 -11.62 0.96
CA ARG A 86 0.40 -12.00 0.59
C ARG A 86 0.95 -11.16 -0.56
N TRP A 87 0.13 -10.89 -1.58
CA TRP A 87 0.47 -10.00 -2.68
C TRP A 87 0.69 -8.57 -2.18
N TRP A 88 -0.20 -8.08 -1.33
CA TRP A 88 -0.13 -6.76 -0.72
C TRP A 88 1.16 -6.58 0.07
N THR A 89 1.52 -7.52 0.96
CA THR A 89 2.77 -7.45 1.74
C THR A 89 4.05 -7.49 0.90
N ARG A 90 3.97 -7.91 -0.37
CA ARG A 90 5.11 -7.90 -1.30
C ARG A 90 5.25 -6.59 -2.07
N GLN A 91 4.29 -5.69 -1.96
CA GLN A 91 4.34 -4.42 -2.66
C GLN A 91 5.35 -3.48 -1.97
N PRO A 92 6.30 -2.88 -2.71
CA PRO A 92 7.32 -1.99 -2.13
C PRO A 92 6.71 -0.71 -1.51
N TRP A 93 5.51 -0.33 -1.95
CA TRP A 93 4.76 0.82 -1.46
C TRP A 93 3.86 0.50 -0.26
N HIS A 94 3.81 -0.75 0.20
CA HIS A 94 3.02 -1.16 1.37
C HIS A 94 3.38 -0.35 2.62
N ALA A 95 4.67 -0.09 2.84
CA ALA A 95 5.12 0.69 4.00
C ALA A 95 4.56 2.11 3.99
N SER A 96 4.50 2.76 2.82
CA SER A 96 3.93 4.10 2.68
C SER A 96 2.43 4.11 2.94
N VAL A 97 1.71 3.08 2.46
CA VAL A 97 0.26 2.96 2.70
C VAL A 97 -0.04 2.61 4.15
N ASP A 98 0.78 1.81 4.83
CA ASP A 98 0.62 1.54 6.26
C ASP A 98 0.77 2.82 7.10
N LEU A 99 1.71 3.70 6.74
CA LEU A 99 1.88 4.99 7.42
C LEU A 99 0.64 5.87 7.25
N VAL A 100 0.13 6.00 6.02
CA VAL A 100 -1.09 6.78 5.74
C VAL A 100 -2.31 6.13 6.40
N ALA A 101 -2.44 4.81 6.35
CA ALA A 101 -3.54 4.07 6.95
C ALA A 101 -3.53 4.20 8.48
N GLY A 102 -2.36 4.25 9.11
CA GLY A 102 -2.23 4.48 10.55
C GLY A 102 -2.80 5.84 10.98
N THR A 103 -2.45 6.90 10.25
CA THR A 103 -2.97 8.25 10.49
C THR A 103 -4.47 8.33 10.19
N LEU A 104 -4.87 7.83 9.01
CA LEU A 104 -6.26 7.85 8.57
C LEU A 104 -7.16 7.01 9.50
N ALA A 105 -6.67 5.89 10.03
CA ALA A 105 -7.45 5.06 10.96
C ALA A 105 -7.69 5.76 12.30
N HIS A 106 -6.76 6.61 12.76
CA HIS A 106 -6.96 7.39 13.99
C HIS A 106 -8.00 8.49 13.80
N GLU A 107 -8.00 9.15 12.63
CA GLU A 107 -8.95 10.24 12.34
C GLU A 107 -10.32 9.75 11.83
N ALA A 108 -10.36 8.64 11.09
CA ALA A 108 -11.59 8.11 10.51
C ALA A 108 -12.41 7.26 11.48
N LYS A 109 -11.83 6.79 12.59
CA LYS A 109 -12.53 5.95 13.59
C LYS A 109 -13.86 6.54 14.08
N PRO A 110 -13.97 7.83 14.45
CA PRO A 110 -15.25 8.41 14.83
C PRO A 110 -16.25 8.47 13.68
N ILE A 111 -15.80 8.80 12.46
CA ILE A 111 -16.66 8.91 11.27
C ILE A 111 -17.23 7.54 10.86
N ILE A 112 -16.40 6.49 10.90
CA ILE A 112 -16.82 5.12 10.56
C ILE A 112 -17.87 4.61 11.57
N ARG A 113 -17.78 5.02 12.84
CA ARG A 113 -18.80 4.67 13.84
C ARG A 113 -20.14 5.34 13.58
N GLN A 114 -20.14 6.56 13.06
CA GLN A 114 -21.37 7.31 12.78
C GLN A 114 -22.04 6.85 11.47
N HIS A 115 -21.24 6.48 10.46
CA HIS A 115 -21.76 6.13 9.13
C HIS A 115 -21.08 4.89 8.51
N PRO A 116 -21.34 3.67 9.02
CA PRO A 116 -20.71 2.46 8.51
C PRO A 116 -21.04 2.19 7.03
N TRP A 117 -22.26 2.54 6.59
CA TRP A 117 -22.69 2.38 5.20
C TRP A 117 -21.98 3.34 4.25
N ALA A 118 -21.71 4.58 4.68
CA ALA A 118 -20.98 5.55 3.87
C ALA A 118 -19.52 5.09 3.67
N ALA A 119 -18.88 4.57 4.72
CA ALA A 119 -17.54 3.99 4.61
C ALA A 119 -17.50 2.81 3.63
N LEU A 120 -18.52 1.93 3.67
CA LEU A 120 -18.64 0.85 2.70
C LEU A 120 -18.89 1.35 1.27
N ALA A 121 -19.73 2.36 1.10
CA ALA A 121 -20.01 2.97 -0.21
C ALA A 121 -18.76 3.62 -0.80
N VAL A 122 -18.00 4.38 0.01
CA VAL A 122 -16.75 5.02 -0.41
C VAL A 122 -15.69 3.97 -0.75
N GLY A 123 -15.52 2.95 0.09
CA GLY A 123 -14.59 1.85 -0.19
C GLY A 123 -14.96 1.07 -1.45
N GLY A 124 -16.25 0.79 -1.64
CA GLY A 124 -16.79 0.14 -2.83
C GLY A 124 -16.59 0.98 -4.10
N ALA A 125 -16.91 2.29 -4.03
CA ALA A 125 -16.74 3.21 -5.14
C ALA A 125 -15.26 3.35 -5.54
N ALA A 126 -14.35 3.46 -4.57
CA ALA A 126 -12.92 3.50 -4.84
C ALA A 126 -12.44 2.20 -5.50
N GLY A 127 -12.87 1.05 -5.00
CA GLY A 127 -12.54 -0.26 -5.60
C GLY A 127 -13.08 -0.39 -7.03
N ALA A 128 -14.32 0.01 -7.27
CA ALA A 128 -14.95 -0.02 -8.59
C ALA A 128 -14.23 0.91 -9.58
N ALA A 129 -13.89 2.13 -9.14
CA ALA A 129 -13.14 3.08 -9.97
C ALA A 129 -11.79 2.50 -10.41
N VAL A 130 -11.04 1.87 -9.50
CA VAL A 130 -9.77 1.22 -9.82
C VAL A 130 -9.95 0.11 -10.85
N VAL A 131 -10.97 -0.74 -10.71
CA VAL A 131 -11.25 -1.84 -11.66
C VAL A 131 -11.63 -1.32 -13.05
N VAL A 132 -12.37 -0.21 -13.12
CA VAL A 132 -12.76 0.42 -14.39
C VAL A 132 -11.57 1.10 -15.07
N ILE A 133 -10.67 1.72 -14.29
CA ILE A 133 -9.53 2.48 -14.83
C ILE A 133 -8.37 1.56 -15.23
N LEU A 134 -8.12 0.45 -14.51
CA LEU A 134 -7.03 -0.50 -14.77
C LEU A 134 -6.91 -0.96 -16.25
N PRO A 135 -7.99 -1.40 -16.92
CA PRO A 135 -7.90 -1.85 -18.32
C PRO A 135 -7.52 -0.71 -19.27
N TRP A 136 -7.89 0.54 -18.95
CA TRP A 136 -7.51 1.70 -19.74
C TRP A 136 -6.02 2.02 -19.57
N ILE A 137 -5.54 2.07 -18.32
CA ILE A 137 -4.13 2.29 -18.00
C ILE A 137 -3.26 1.20 -18.66
N THR A 138 -3.65 -0.06 -18.51
CA THR A 138 -2.86 -1.18 -19.08
C THR A 138 -2.86 -1.19 -20.61
N ARG A 139 -3.95 -0.75 -21.27
CA ARG A 139 -3.98 -0.57 -22.73
C ARG A 139 -3.09 0.57 -23.18
N SER A 140 -3.15 1.73 -22.52
CA SER A 140 -2.29 2.88 -22.83
C SER A 140 -0.82 2.55 -22.63
N ILE A 141 -0.48 1.85 -21.54
CA ILE A 141 0.89 1.39 -21.27
C ILE A 141 1.31 0.36 -22.32
N LYS A 142 0.48 -0.62 -22.68
CA LYS A 142 0.82 -1.61 -23.72
C LYS A 142 1.06 -0.97 -25.07
N ALA A 143 0.21 -0.02 -25.47
CA ALA A 143 0.35 0.69 -26.74
C ALA A 143 1.66 1.49 -26.83
N GLN A 144 2.14 2.04 -25.70
CA GLN A 144 3.41 2.77 -25.64
C GLN A 144 4.62 1.87 -25.37
N ALA A 145 4.43 0.74 -24.69
CA ALA A 145 5.50 -0.15 -24.27
C ALA A 145 5.87 -1.21 -25.30
N ASP A 146 5.01 -1.56 -26.26
CA ASP A 146 5.34 -2.58 -27.27
C ASP A 146 6.65 -2.31 -28.04
N PRO A 147 7.00 -1.07 -28.44
CA PRO A 147 8.30 -0.81 -29.06
C PRO A 147 9.49 -0.78 -28.08
N TRP A 148 9.25 -0.54 -26.79
CA TRP A 148 10.32 -0.33 -25.78
C TRP A 148 10.62 -1.58 -24.95
N ARG A 149 9.66 -2.50 -24.83
CA ARG A 149 9.71 -3.66 -23.91
C ARG A 149 10.80 -4.66 -24.27
N ASN A 150 11.18 -4.75 -25.56
CA ASN A 150 12.17 -5.73 -26.01
C ASN A 150 13.63 -5.28 -25.79
N ASN A 151 13.92 -3.98 -25.68
CA ASN A 151 15.30 -3.47 -25.60
C ASN A 151 15.59 -2.57 -24.39
N LEU A 152 14.60 -1.84 -23.86
CA LEU A 152 14.81 -0.85 -22.79
C LEU A 152 14.18 -1.25 -21.45
N GLY A 153 13.29 -2.25 -21.45
CA GLY A 153 12.57 -2.70 -20.25
C GLY A 153 13.51 -3.10 -19.12
N GLY A 154 14.57 -3.86 -19.39
CA GLY A 154 15.52 -4.30 -18.34
C GLY A 154 16.31 -3.15 -17.72
N MET A 155 16.83 -2.24 -18.56
CA MET A 155 17.69 -1.13 -18.12
C MET A 155 16.91 -0.05 -17.38
N VAL A 156 15.73 0.31 -17.88
CA VAL A 156 14.84 1.28 -17.22
C VAL A 156 14.30 0.69 -15.92
N TRP A 157 13.98 -0.61 -15.87
CA TRP A 157 13.55 -1.25 -14.62
C TRP A 157 14.67 -1.31 -13.57
N GLN A 158 15.92 -1.48 -14.00
CA GLN A 158 17.10 -1.34 -13.14
C GLN A 158 17.32 0.09 -12.65
N GLN A 159 17.04 1.12 -13.46
CA GLN A 159 17.15 2.51 -13.03
C GLN A 159 15.99 2.95 -12.13
N LEU A 160 14.75 2.51 -12.41
CA LEU A 160 13.58 2.83 -11.59
C LEU A 160 13.63 2.16 -10.20
N SER A 161 14.35 1.06 -10.08
CA SER A 161 14.58 0.41 -8.78
C SER A 161 15.68 1.09 -7.96
N GLN A 162 16.36 2.11 -8.49
CA GLN A 162 17.29 2.89 -7.69
C GLN A 162 16.53 3.76 -6.67
N ALA A 163 16.91 3.63 -5.39
CA ALA A 163 16.29 4.34 -4.27
C ALA A 163 16.09 5.86 -4.46
N PRO A 164 16.98 6.62 -5.13
CA PRO A 164 16.79 8.06 -5.36
C PRO A 164 15.59 8.37 -6.28
N VAL A 165 15.37 7.54 -7.30
CA VAL A 165 14.28 7.71 -8.26
C VAL A 165 12.94 7.46 -7.57
N GLN A 166 12.87 6.46 -6.69
CA GLN A 166 11.69 6.19 -5.87
C GLN A 166 11.37 7.35 -4.92
N LEU A 167 12.39 7.97 -4.30
CA LEU A 167 12.21 9.14 -3.44
C LEU A 167 11.70 10.35 -4.23
N ALA A 168 12.25 10.62 -5.40
CA ALA A 168 11.81 11.71 -6.26
C ALA A 168 10.37 11.50 -6.76
N LEU A 169 10.03 10.29 -7.23
CA LEU A 169 8.67 9.93 -7.63
C LEU A 169 7.69 10.02 -6.46
N THR A 170 8.08 9.54 -5.29
CA THR A 170 7.24 9.64 -4.09
C THR A 170 7.02 11.11 -3.71
N GLY A 171 8.07 11.93 -3.73
CA GLY A 171 7.97 13.37 -3.47
C GLY A 171 7.05 14.08 -4.47
N ALA A 172 7.22 13.80 -5.76
CA ALA A 172 6.37 14.36 -6.82
C ALA A 172 4.90 13.91 -6.69
N LEU A 173 4.66 12.62 -6.39
CA LEU A 173 3.32 12.09 -6.19
C LEU A 173 2.66 12.73 -4.96
N THR A 174 3.41 12.89 -3.86
CA THR A 174 2.91 13.52 -2.63
C THR A 174 2.57 14.99 -2.87
N ALA A 175 3.43 15.72 -3.59
CA ALA A 175 3.18 17.11 -3.97
C ALA A 175 1.95 17.25 -4.88
N TRP A 176 1.77 16.33 -5.84
CA TRP A 176 0.60 16.32 -6.72
C TRP A 176 -0.70 16.03 -5.97
N ILE A 177 -0.71 15.05 -5.05
CA ILE A 177 -1.87 14.74 -4.20
C ILE A 177 -2.21 15.96 -3.32
N ALA A 178 -1.19 16.63 -2.76
CA ALA A 178 -1.39 17.86 -1.99
C ALA A 178 -2.00 18.98 -2.84
N ASP A 179 -1.58 19.14 -4.09
CA ASP A 179 -2.16 20.13 -5.02
C ASP A 179 -3.62 19.80 -5.37
N ILE A 180 -3.96 18.52 -5.60
CA ILE A 180 -5.35 18.10 -5.83
C ILE A 180 -6.24 18.44 -4.64
N ASN A 181 -5.81 18.10 -3.42
CA ASN A 181 -6.57 18.40 -2.20
C ASN A 181 -6.77 19.92 -2.03
N LYS A 182 -5.75 20.71 -2.35
CA LYS A 182 -5.83 22.18 -2.30
C LYS A 182 -6.85 22.73 -3.30
N ARG A 183 -6.92 22.18 -4.52
CA ARG A 183 -7.90 22.58 -5.54
C ARG A 183 -9.33 22.21 -5.16
N SER A 184 -9.53 21.05 -4.53
CA SER A 184 -10.86 20.64 -4.05
C SER A 184 -11.37 21.57 -2.94
N ALA A 185 -10.51 21.92 -1.98
CA ALA A 185 -10.86 22.85 -0.90
C ALA A 185 -11.20 24.27 -1.41
N ALA A 186 -10.54 24.73 -2.49
CA ALA A 186 -10.84 26.03 -3.09
C ALA A 186 -12.22 26.08 -3.77
N LYS A 187 -12.68 24.95 -4.35
CA LYS A 187 -13.99 24.88 -5.01
C LYS A 187 -15.17 24.92 -4.03
N GLU A 188 -14.98 24.47 -2.80
CA GLU A 188 -16.05 24.44 -1.79
C GLU A 188 -16.31 25.81 -1.15
N CYS A 189 -15.30 26.70 -1.13
CA CYS A 189 -15.44 28.10 -0.70
C CYS A 189 -16.05 29.01 -1.78
N GLU A 190 -16.17 28.54 -3.02
CA GLU A 190 -16.79 29.27 -4.13
C GLU A 190 -18.27 28.91 -4.32
N HIS A 191 -18.92 28.38 -3.28
CA HIS A 191 -20.37 28.37 -3.17
C HIS A 191 -20.83 29.56 -2.31
N PRO A 192 -20.87 30.80 -2.86
CA PRO A 192 -21.43 31.91 -2.13
C PRO A 192 -22.93 31.70 -2.03
N ALA A 193 -23.46 31.76 -0.81
CA ALA A 193 -24.37 32.84 -0.39
C ALA A 193 -25.25 33.49 -1.49
N SER A 194 -25.87 32.70 -2.36
CA SER A 194 -26.92 33.09 -3.30
C SER A 194 -28.26 32.58 -2.78
N ALA A 195 -28.56 32.98 -1.55
CA ALA A 195 -29.90 32.93 -0.98
C ALA A 195 -30.10 34.28 -0.29
N ALA A 196 -30.12 35.35 -1.09
CA ALA A 196 -30.72 36.59 -0.64
C ALA A 196 -32.25 36.35 -0.59
N PRO A 197 -32.92 36.77 0.50
CA PRO A 197 -34.37 36.63 0.64
C PRO A 197 -35.06 37.49 -0.42
N THR A 198 -35.82 36.84 -1.30
CA THR A 198 -36.74 37.52 -2.22
C THR A 198 -37.72 38.35 -1.39
N THR A 199 -37.57 39.67 -1.54
CA THR A 199 -38.51 40.72 -1.17
C THR A 199 -39.92 40.31 -1.57
N ALA A 200 -40.73 39.93 -0.59
CA ALA A 200 -42.17 39.82 -0.74
C ALA A 200 -42.74 41.25 -0.72
N ASP A 201 -42.68 41.93 -1.86
CA ASP A 201 -43.47 43.12 -2.12
C ASP A 201 -44.61 42.69 -3.05
N SER A 202 -45.81 42.55 -2.50
CA SER A 202 -47.04 42.28 -3.24
C SER A 202 -47.99 43.44 -3.01
N PRO A 203 -48.13 44.37 -3.97
CA PRO A 203 -49.20 45.34 -3.94
C PRO A 203 -50.48 44.72 -4.52
N GLU A 204 -51.52 44.73 -3.69
CA GLU A 204 -52.82 45.33 -3.96
C GLU A 204 -53.42 45.20 -5.38
N ALA A 205 -54.55 44.48 -5.51
CA ALA A 205 -55.87 45.09 -5.80
C ALA A 205 -56.88 44.05 -6.34
N SER A 206 -58.06 43.98 -5.69
CA SER A 206 -59.37 44.25 -6.33
C SER A 206 -60.51 43.52 -5.59
N PRO A 207 -61.38 44.24 -4.86
CA PRO A 207 -62.74 43.81 -4.59
C PRO A 207 -63.73 44.47 -5.58
N ARG A 208 -64.75 43.69 -5.96
CA ARG A 208 -65.92 44.11 -6.73
C ARG A 208 -66.90 44.92 -5.89
#